data_AF-A0A9P4VLH3-F1
#
_entry.id   AF-A0A9P4VLH3-F1
#
_cell.length_a   1.000
_cell.length_b   1.000
_cell.length_c   1.000
_cell.angle_alpha   90.00
_cell.angle_beta   90.00
_cell.angle_gamma   90.00
#
_symmetry.space_group_name_H-M   'P 1'
#
loop_
_entity.id
_entity.type
_entity.pdbx_description
1 polymer ?
#
loop_
_entity_poly.entity_id
_entity_poly.type
_entity_poly.pdbx_seq_one_letter_code
_entity_poly.pdbx_strand_id
1 'polypeptide(L)' 'QQHKHIWQEFFQFQRDQKIEPWAKVIVHGVPIQPFQEAEGMQILKEEIKTFNSFTIVGRPRWLSKREER' A
#
# COMPACT_ATOMS: atom_id res chain seq x y z
N GLN A 1 23.63 10.70 13.47
CA GLN A 1 22.99 11.85 14.16
C GLN A 1 23.78 13.17 14.04
N GLN A 2 24.68 13.33 13.05
CA GLN A 2 25.70 14.39 13.04
C GLN A 2 25.17 15.83 12.83
N HIS A 3 23.93 16.00 12.35
CA HIS A 3 23.34 17.32 12.03
C HIS A 3 22.11 17.66 12.87
N LYS A 4 21.93 16.98 14.01
CA LYS A 4 20.72 17.12 14.85
C LYS A 4 20.47 18.57 15.28
N HIS A 5 21.53 19.28 15.68
CA HIS A 5 21.46 20.68 16.14
C HIS A 5 20.95 21.66 15.07
N ILE A 6 21.08 21.34 13.77
CA ILE A 6 20.64 22.20 12.67
C ILE A 6 19.11 22.14 12.50
N TRP A 7 18.54 20.94 12.61
CA TRP A 7 17.12 20.72 12.29
C TRP A 7 16.21 20.77 13.51
N GLN A 8 16.77 20.67 14.71
CA GLN A 8 16.00 20.51 15.96
C GLN A 8 15.19 21.76 16.36
N GLU A 9 15.59 22.96 15.93
CA GLU A 9 14.83 24.20 16.18
C GLU A 9 13.69 24.41 15.16
N PHE A 10 13.83 23.85 13.96
CA PHE A 10 12.85 24.00 12.88
C PHE A 10 11.80 22.88 12.86
N PHE A 11 12.14 21.72 13.43
CA PHE A 11 11.29 20.54 13.40
C PHE A 11 11.20 19.91 14.79
N GLN A 12 9.98 19.85 15.34
CA GLN A 12 9.71 18.98 16.48
C GLN A 12 9.85 17.52 16.01
N PHE A 13 10.90 16.86 16.48
CA PHE A 13 11.06 15.43 16.26
C PHE A 13 9.86 14.68 16.84
N GLN A 14 9.03 14.11 15.97
CA GLN A 14 7.83 13.37 16.39
C GLN A 14 8.11 11.88 16.55
N ARG A 15 8.76 11.26 15.56
CA ARG A 15 9.31 9.90 15.63
C ARG A 15 10.31 9.67 14.50
N ASP A 16 11.22 8.74 14.69
CA ASP A 16 11.96 8.09 13.61
C ASP A 16 11.10 6.96 13.04
N GLN A 17 10.81 7.04 11.74
CA GLN A 17 10.14 5.94 11.05
C GLN A 17 11.20 5.10 10.36
N LYS A 18 11.38 3.87 10.85
CA LYS A 18 12.28 2.90 10.23
C LYS A 18 11.87 2.70 8.77
N ILE A 19 12.86 2.78 7.88
CA ILE A 19 12.66 2.47 6.46
C ILE A 19 12.50 0.96 6.37
N GLU A 20 11.25 0.51 6.24
CA GLU A 20 10.93 -0.88 5.95
C GLU A 20 10.96 -1.10 4.43
N PRO A 21 11.56 -2.21 3.95
CA PRO A 21 11.55 -2.52 2.52
C PRO A 21 10.12 -2.73 2.05
N TRP A 22 9.78 -2.14 0.91
CA TRP A 22 8.47 -2.29 0.28
C TRP A 22 8.63 -2.71 -1.17
N ALA A 23 7.66 -3.47 -1.64
CA ALA A 23 7.60 -3.94 -3.02
C ALA A 23 6.24 -3.56 -3.63
N LYS A 24 6.24 -3.29 -4.94
CA LYS A 24 5.02 -3.14 -5.72
C LYS A 24 4.70 -4.47 -6.39
N VAL A 25 3.51 -5.00 -6.12
CA VAL A 25 3.05 -6.27 -6.72
C VAL A 25 2.06 -5.94 -7.85
N ILE A 26 2.24 -6.59 -8.99
CA ILE A 26 1.31 -6.56 -10.12
C ILE A 26 0.79 -7.98 -10.29
N VAL A 27 -0.53 -8.14 -10.30
CA VAL A 27 -1.20 -9.44 -10.40
C VAL A 27 -2.08 -9.43 -11.64
N HIS A 28 -2.09 -10.55 -12.36
CA HIS A 28 -2.93 -10.80 -13.54
C HIS A 28 -3.92 -11.94 -13.26
N GLY A 29 -4.97 -12.06 -14.07
CA GLY A 29 -5.97 -13.13 -13.91
C GLY A 29 -6.95 -12.93 -12.76
N VAL A 30 -7.00 -11.73 -12.18
CA VAL A 30 -7.97 -11.37 -11.15
C VAL A 30 -9.35 -11.19 -11.80
N PRO A 31 -10.40 -11.89 -11.34
CA PRO A 31 -11.75 -11.72 -11.87
C PRO A 31 -12.23 -10.26 -11.71
N ILE A 32 -12.68 -9.64 -12.79
CA ILE A 32 -13.03 -8.21 -12.77
C ILE A 32 -14.33 -7.97 -11.99
N GLN A 33 -15.38 -8.74 -12.28
CA GLN A 33 -16.74 -8.55 -11.75
C GLN A 33 -16.81 -8.43 -10.22
N PRO A 34 -16.23 -9.33 -9.40
CA PRO A 34 -16.31 -9.23 -7.94
C PRO A 34 -15.48 -8.08 -7.37
N PHE A 35 -14.54 -7.53 -8.14
CA PHE A 35 -13.55 -6.55 -7.67
C PHE A 35 -13.59 -5.23 -8.46
N GLN A 36 -14.73 -4.86 -9.06
CA GLN A 36 -14.85 -3.58 -9.76
C GLN A 36 -14.91 -2.38 -8.82
N GLU A 37 -15.59 -2.54 -7.69
CA GLU A 37 -15.94 -1.45 -6.77
C GLU A 37 -15.08 -1.47 -5.51
N ALA A 38 -15.14 -0.40 -4.72
CA ALA A 38 -14.31 -0.21 -3.53
C ALA A 38 -14.48 -1.33 -2.48
N GLU A 39 -15.70 -1.85 -2.33
CA GLU A 39 -16.01 -2.95 -1.42
C GLU A 39 -15.31 -4.24 -1.87
N GLY A 40 -15.42 -4.60 -3.15
CA GLY A 40 -14.71 -5.75 -3.71
C GLY A 40 -13.20 -5.64 -3.55
N MET A 41 -12.63 -4.45 -3.77
CA MET A 41 -11.21 -4.20 -3.55
C MET A 41 -10.78 -4.32 -2.08
N GLN A 42 -11.68 -4.03 -1.15
CA GLN A 42 -11.46 -4.22 0.28
C GLN A 42 -11.48 -5.71 0.63
N ILE A 43 -12.41 -6.49 0.05
CA ILE A 43 -12.44 -7.95 0.20
C ILE A 43 -11.13 -8.57 -0.33
N LEU A 44 -10.72 -8.20 -1.54
CA LEU A 44 -9.47 -8.66 -2.14
C LEU A 44 -8.25 -8.36 -1.25
N LYS A 45 -8.24 -7.18 -0.62
CA LYS A 45 -7.17 -6.80 0.32
C LYS A 45 -7.12 -7.73 1.53
N GLU A 46 -8.28 -8.06 2.10
CA GLU A 46 -8.34 -8.96 3.26
C GLU A 46 -7.99 -10.40 2.87
N GLU A 47 -8.47 -10.91 1.74
CA GLU A 47 -8.09 -12.24 1.25
C GLU A 47 -6.58 -12.36 1.05
N ILE A 48 -5.93 -11.36 0.42
CA ILE A 48 -4.47 -11.40 0.25
C ILE A 48 -3.76 -11.46 1.60
N LYS A 49 -4.22 -10.72 2.62
CA LYS A 49 -3.64 -10.82 3.97
C LYS A 49 -3.91 -12.19 4.62
N THR A 50 -5.09 -12.78 4.40
CA THR A 50 -5.45 -14.08 4.98
C THR A 50 -4.60 -15.21 4.40
N PHE A 51 -4.31 -15.17 3.10
CA PHE A 51 -3.63 -16.26 2.39
C PHE A 51 -2.14 -16.04 2.15
N ASN A 52 -1.57 -14.90 2.55
CA ASN A 52 -0.14 -14.59 2.33
C ASN A 52 0.53 -14.04 3.59
N SER A 53 1.85 -14.23 3.70
CA SER A 53 2.66 -13.75 4.82
C SER A 53 3.06 -12.27 4.72
N PHE A 54 2.45 -11.50 3.80
CA PHE A 54 2.77 -10.09 3.58
C PHE A 54 1.53 -9.20 3.73
N THR A 55 1.76 -7.97 4.19
CA THR A 55 0.70 -7.00 4.43
C THR A 55 0.63 -5.98 3.30
N ILE A 56 -0.56 -5.77 2.74
CA ILE A 56 -0.79 -4.67 1.80
C ILE A 56 -0.98 -3.36 2.58
N VAL A 57 -0.06 -2.42 2.38
CA VAL A 57 -0.12 -1.08 2.98
C VAL A 57 -1.24 -0.23 2.35
N GLY A 58 -1.34 -0.24 1.01
CA GLY A 58 -2.33 0.53 0.25
C GLY A 58 -3.69 -0.15 0.05
N ARG A 59 -4.59 0.49 -0.71
CA ARG A 59 -5.74 -0.19 -1.31
C ARG A 59 -5.33 -0.74 -2.70
N PRO A 60 -5.66 -1.99 -3.03
CA PRO A 60 -5.51 -2.49 -4.39
C PRO A 60 -6.27 -1.59 -5.37
N ARG A 61 -5.72 -1.47 -6.59
CA ARG A 61 -6.35 -0.71 -7.68
C ARG A 61 -6.05 -1.34 -9.02
N TRP A 62 -7.01 -1.23 -9.93
CA TRP A 62 -6.78 -1.56 -11.32
C TRP A 62 -5.79 -0.58 -11.98
N LEU A 63 -4.95 -1.11 -12.87
CA LEU A 63 -4.00 -0.32 -13.64
C LEU A 63 -4.62 0.28 -14.91
N SER A 64 -5.55 -0.45 -15.55
CA SER A 64 -6.33 0.00 -16.70
C SER A 64 -7.54 0.82 -16.27
N LYS A 65 -8.10 1.61 -17.19
CA LYS A 65 -9.38 2.31 -16.95
C LYS A 65 -10.54 1.34 -16.99
N ARG A 66 -11.72 1.73 -16.47
CA ARG A 66 -12.88 0.83 -16.40
C ARG A 66 -13.33 0.39 -17.80
N GLU A 67 -13.17 1.26 -18.78
CA GLU A 67 -13.57 1.04 -20.18
C GLU A 67 -12.61 0.10 -20.93
N GLU A 68 -11.42 -0.13 -20.39
CA GLU A 68 -10.33 -0.92 -20.98
C GLU A 68 -10.15 -2.28 -20.26
N ARG A 69 -11.08 -2.63 -19.35
CA ARG A 69 -11.06 -3.85 -18.53
C ARG A 69 -11.98 -4.92 -19.09
#